data_AF-A0A916DCW1-F1
#
_entry.id   AF-A0A916DCW1-F1
#
_cell.length_a   1.000
_cell.length_b   1.000
_cell.length_c   1.000
_cell.angle_alpha   90.00
_cell.angle_beta   90.00
_cell.angle_gamma   90.00
#
_symmetry.space_group_name_H-M   'P 1'
#
loop_
_entity.id
_entity.type
_entity.pdbx_description
1 polymer ?
#
loop_
_entity_poly.entity_id
_entity_poly.type
_entity_poly.pdbx_seq_one_letter_code
_entity_poly.pdbx_strand_id
1 'polypeptide(L)'
;MSKKYILTLIVFSSILLLCANQSLFAQVLYDTLPASKDAIVRSQNPTTNYGSNTTTEAYAYNSCSPFDCPQYIRGLIDFDFSSIPRDAIILEATLKLYGISHLYSSSNASYLRRNTTTWAENSVTWNNKPTYSTGSTSIDRVSLAQSTSGTQDYNVNVRDMVNYWIKKESANRFGVTLMLQTETYTRRMSFGSKENGNTAKRPKLIIKYVLPVKVDINEVNHVDFFDPYSGYASITASGGAGTYTYNWSNGKTSTSCDSLTAGLYWVKVTDSLGNIGGRYIIIGSETDTVDVTLQPDSVLGHDAFLSSTSPTLIYESGVSNEFRAHCGTSGGVPFQQRSLLWFDINSLPSSAEILESNLVLYGKDHQSTTQSNASYLARVTSRWHEDSVWWNNAPSYVTADSVYLAQSSSATQNYTLDVTDHIQYFIENPQYNFGFLFRLIVQTQHARMVFHSSNASNASLRPKLELKILLPPTSITSLATAYTCLKEKHDGGYCLVSGNELKFTYNEEYPLASENNVLCYKIIDENRQIVAGVDKNAQVLISGSPVIVKKYGINKIDLDLTYLSLSSGNYYFLEVVNEKNEMKKLKFKYLPL
;
A
#
# COMPACT_ATOMS: atom_id res chain seq x y z
N MET A 1 21.01 21.83 58.03
CA MET A 1 22.25 21.46 57.33
C MET A 1 21.98 20.14 56.63
N SER A 2 21.65 20.07 55.34
CA SER A 2 22.53 20.27 54.16
C SER A 2 23.64 19.21 54.15
N LYS A 3 24.07 18.58 53.05
CA LYS A 3 24.00 18.89 51.61
C LYS A 3 24.86 17.81 50.93
N LYS A 4 24.58 17.52 49.64
CA LYS A 4 25.52 16.99 48.61
C LYS A 4 25.96 15.53 48.87
N TYR A 5 25.90 14.60 47.93
CA TYR A 5 26.20 14.60 46.48
C TYR A 5 25.24 13.58 45.84
N ILE A 6 24.63 13.80 44.68
CA ILE A 6 25.26 13.67 43.35
C ILE A 6 24.49 14.58 42.38
N LEU A 7 25.18 15.59 41.86
CA LEU A 7 24.81 16.33 40.65
C LEU A 7 25.58 15.70 39.49
N THR A 8 24.93 15.60 38.33
CA THR A 8 25.45 15.61 36.94
C THR A 8 25.08 14.36 36.13
N LEU A 9 23.88 14.35 35.55
CA LEU A 9 23.57 14.14 34.12
C LEU A 9 22.04 14.00 33.97
N ILE A 10 21.51 14.36 32.79
CA ILE A 10 20.08 14.39 32.41
C ILE A 10 19.40 15.73 32.72
N VAL A 11 19.85 16.77 32.02
CA VAL A 11 18.98 17.89 31.61
C VAL A 11 18.88 17.82 30.10
N PHE A 12 17.93 17.02 29.60
CA PHE A 12 17.29 17.14 28.27
C PHE A 12 16.11 16.16 28.23
N SER A 13 15.05 16.46 28.99
CA SER A 13 13.73 15.86 28.79
C SER A 13 12.69 16.82 29.38
N SER A 14 12.57 17.98 28.73
CA SER A 14 11.60 19.01 29.11
C SER A 14 11.25 19.90 27.91
N ILE A 15 11.13 19.32 26.72
CA ILE A 15 10.54 19.98 25.56
C ILE A 15 9.56 18.99 24.92
N LEU A 16 8.29 19.20 25.30
CA LEU A 16 7.06 18.80 24.62
C LEU A 16 6.78 17.28 24.47
N LEU A 17 6.35 16.68 25.59
CA LEU A 17 5.12 15.88 25.55
C LEU A 17 3.96 16.84 25.19
N LEU A 18 3.66 16.94 23.91
CA LEU A 18 2.39 17.41 23.37
C LEU A 18 1.81 16.29 22.49
N CYS A 19 1.74 15.09 23.06
CA CYS A 19 0.80 14.07 22.61
C CYS A 19 -0.56 14.40 23.22
N ALA A 20 -1.33 15.24 22.54
CA ALA A 20 -2.76 15.34 22.71
C ALA A 20 -3.37 15.84 21.39
N ASN A 21 -3.95 14.91 20.62
CA ASN A 21 -4.77 15.16 19.44
C ASN A 21 -4.10 15.98 18.33
N GLN A 22 -3.28 15.33 17.49
CA GLN A 22 -3.31 15.70 16.07
C GLN A 22 -4.74 15.39 15.62
N SER A 23 -5.58 16.41 15.52
CA SER A 23 -6.96 16.23 15.10
C SER A 23 -6.97 15.54 13.74
N LEU A 24 -7.66 14.40 13.64
CA LEU A 24 -7.82 13.57 12.44
C LEU A 24 -8.69 14.24 11.38
N PHE A 25 -8.40 15.49 11.05
CA PHE A 25 -9.08 16.26 10.02
C PHE A 25 -8.14 16.53 8.86
N ALA A 26 -8.74 16.66 7.70
CA ALA A 26 -8.07 16.97 6.47
C ALA A 26 -7.42 18.36 6.58
N GLN A 27 -6.09 18.40 6.53
CA GLN A 27 -5.32 19.59 6.84
C GLN A 27 -4.46 20.02 5.66
N VAL A 28 -4.68 21.26 5.23
CA VAL A 28 -3.74 21.96 4.35
C VAL A 28 -2.51 22.34 5.17
N LEU A 29 -1.37 21.81 4.77
CA LEU A 29 -0.08 22.02 5.41
C LEU A 29 0.70 23.11 4.68
N TYR A 30 1.51 23.85 5.45
CA TYR A 30 2.37 24.91 4.96
C TYR A 30 3.79 24.71 5.49
N ASP A 31 4.75 24.70 4.58
CA ASP A 31 6.17 24.71 4.91
C ASP A 31 6.84 25.95 4.32
N THR A 32 7.69 26.60 5.11
CA THR A 32 8.54 27.71 4.66
C THR A 32 9.98 27.29 4.75
N LEU A 33 10.56 26.96 3.60
CA LEU A 33 11.94 26.50 3.48
C LEU A 33 12.86 27.70 3.24
N PRO A 34 13.77 28.05 4.16
CA PRO A 34 14.84 28.98 3.85
C PRO A 34 15.76 28.37 2.79
N ALA A 35 16.48 29.20 2.02
CA ALA A 35 17.54 28.69 1.16
C ALA A 35 18.55 27.90 2.00
N SER A 36 18.79 26.64 1.63
CA SER A 36 19.75 25.76 2.33
C SER A 36 21.17 26.06 1.89
N LYS A 37 21.34 26.41 0.61
CA LYS A 37 22.58 26.86 -0.02
C LYS A 37 22.27 27.92 -1.05
N ASP A 38 23.13 28.90 -1.20
CA ASP A 38 23.18 29.74 -2.39
C ASP A 38 24.61 30.13 -2.75
N ALA A 39 24.78 30.66 -3.95
CA ALA A 39 26.05 31.21 -4.40
C ALA A 39 25.79 32.13 -5.59
N ILE A 40 26.78 32.93 -5.95
CA ILE A 40 26.87 33.44 -7.32
C ILE A 40 28.08 32.85 -8.02
N VAL A 41 28.02 32.76 -9.34
CA VAL A 41 29.16 32.40 -10.18
C VAL A 41 29.39 33.49 -11.21
N ARG A 42 30.65 33.87 -11.42
CA ARG A 42 31.04 35.01 -12.27
C ARG A 42 31.96 34.58 -13.39
N SER A 43 31.66 34.93 -14.63
CA SER A 43 32.54 34.62 -15.76
C SER A 43 33.89 35.34 -15.70
N GLN A 44 33.92 36.55 -15.11
CA GLN A 44 35.14 37.36 -15.04
C GLN A 44 36.22 36.72 -14.15
N ASN A 45 35.80 36.05 -13.07
CA ASN A 45 36.68 35.39 -12.10
C ASN A 45 36.26 33.92 -11.98
N PRO A 46 36.56 33.10 -13.00
CA PRO A 46 35.83 31.87 -13.21
C PRO A 46 36.21 30.75 -12.24
N THR A 47 37.29 30.90 -11.48
CA THR A 47 37.78 29.98 -10.46
C THR A 47 37.50 30.43 -9.04
N THR A 48 36.93 31.62 -8.85
CA THR A 48 36.63 32.15 -7.51
C THR A 48 35.27 31.66 -7.03
N ASN A 49 35.23 31.16 -5.80
CA ASN A 49 33.99 30.85 -5.11
C ASN A 49 33.39 32.13 -4.49
N TYR A 50 32.09 32.30 -4.65
CA TYR A 50 31.33 33.41 -4.05
C TYR A 50 30.12 32.89 -3.26
N GLY A 51 30.26 31.74 -2.60
CA GLY A 51 29.22 31.16 -1.76
C GLY A 51 28.90 31.95 -0.49
N SER A 52 29.70 32.97 -0.16
CA SER A 52 29.48 33.86 0.98
C SER A 52 28.94 35.25 0.59
N ASN A 53 28.63 35.47 -0.70
CA ASN A 53 28.14 36.76 -1.16
C ASN A 53 26.75 37.06 -0.58
N THR A 54 26.49 38.30 -0.17
CA THR A 54 25.23 38.71 0.48
C THR A 54 24.05 38.94 -0.49
N THR A 55 24.29 38.71 -1.78
CA THR A 55 23.34 38.88 -2.88
C THR A 55 23.41 37.72 -3.87
N THR A 56 22.26 37.39 -4.45
CA THR A 56 22.11 36.45 -5.57
C THR A 56 21.59 37.20 -6.80
N GLU A 57 22.19 37.00 -7.96
CA GLU A 57 22.04 37.93 -9.08
C GLU A 57 21.92 37.25 -10.45
N ALA A 58 21.13 37.85 -11.33
CA ALA A 58 21.24 37.70 -12.77
C ALA A 58 21.79 39.01 -13.32
N TYR A 59 23.05 39.03 -13.75
CA TYR A 59 23.72 40.26 -14.21
C TYR A 59 24.51 40.01 -15.49
N ALA A 60 24.36 40.89 -16.48
CA ALA A 60 25.26 41.02 -17.60
C ALA A 60 25.83 42.44 -17.67
N TYR A 61 27.15 42.54 -17.82
CA TYR A 61 27.88 43.82 -17.93
C TYR A 61 29.06 43.71 -18.88
N ASN A 62 29.61 44.85 -19.29
CA ASN A 62 30.85 44.90 -20.05
C ASN A 62 32.00 45.25 -19.09
N SER A 63 33.04 44.42 -19.05
CA SER A 63 34.18 44.60 -18.12
C SER A 63 35.34 45.39 -18.69
N CYS A 64 35.32 45.71 -19.99
CA CYS A 64 36.39 46.45 -20.63
C CYS A 64 35.78 47.45 -21.63
N SER A 65 36.46 48.55 -21.90
CA SER A 65 36.11 49.51 -22.96
C SER A 65 37.44 50.02 -23.52
N PRO A 66 37.65 50.07 -24.84
CA PRO A 66 36.66 49.99 -25.94
C PRO A 66 36.33 48.59 -26.45
N PHE A 67 36.94 47.53 -25.90
CA PHE A 67 36.66 46.16 -26.32
C PHE A 67 35.31 45.68 -25.73
N ASP A 68 34.55 44.87 -26.46
CA ASP A 68 33.33 44.24 -25.93
C ASP A 68 33.70 42.94 -25.18
N CYS A 69 33.84 43.03 -23.86
CA CYS A 69 34.07 41.88 -22.96
C CYS A 69 32.80 41.57 -22.14
N PRO A 70 31.81 40.83 -22.68
CA PRO A 70 30.65 40.41 -21.91
C PRO A 70 31.05 39.61 -20.67
N GLN A 71 30.55 40.03 -19.52
CA GLN A 71 30.63 39.27 -18.27
C GLN A 71 29.23 38.98 -17.74
N TYR A 72 29.12 37.83 -17.09
CA TYR A 72 27.88 37.28 -16.59
C TYR A 72 28.02 36.86 -15.13
N ILE A 73 26.97 37.14 -14.36
CA ILE A 73 26.76 36.61 -13.02
C ILE A 73 25.46 35.83 -13.02
N ARG A 74 25.52 34.64 -12.42
CA ARG A 74 24.36 33.76 -12.23
C ARG A 74 24.22 33.43 -10.76
N GLY A 75 23.00 33.49 -10.25
CA GLY A 75 22.65 33.08 -8.90
C GLY A 75 22.31 31.60 -8.87
N LEU A 76 22.77 30.90 -7.85
CA LEU A 76 22.42 29.51 -7.56
C LEU A 76 21.68 29.50 -6.24
N ILE A 77 20.54 28.82 -6.15
CA ILE A 77 19.74 28.73 -4.91
C ILE A 77 19.22 27.31 -4.79
N ASP A 78 19.35 26.70 -3.62
CA ASP A 78 18.80 25.39 -3.30
C ASP A 78 18.03 25.40 -1.98
N PHE A 79 17.17 24.39 -1.78
CA PHE A 79 16.30 24.26 -0.61
C PHE A 79 16.37 22.83 -0.07
N ASP A 80 16.28 22.70 1.27
CA ASP A 80 16.11 21.38 1.89
C ASP A 80 14.63 21.02 1.95
N PHE A 81 14.26 19.94 1.26
CA PHE A 81 12.89 19.41 1.20
C PHE A 81 12.68 18.21 2.14
N SER A 82 13.60 17.96 3.08
CA SER A 82 13.53 16.84 4.03
C SER A 82 12.25 16.84 4.88
N SER A 83 11.66 18.01 5.12
CA SER A 83 10.39 18.14 5.85
C SER A 83 9.14 17.86 5.00
N ILE A 84 9.26 17.80 3.67
CA ILE A 84 8.11 17.60 2.78
C ILE A 84 7.92 16.10 2.52
N PRO A 85 6.78 15.51 2.94
CA PRO A 85 6.47 14.13 2.67
C PRO A 85 6.41 13.85 1.17
N ARG A 86 6.86 12.66 0.77
CA ARG A 86 7.04 12.36 -0.65
C ARG A 86 5.74 12.11 -1.41
N ASP A 87 4.77 11.58 -0.70
CA ASP A 87 3.41 11.37 -1.17
C ASP A 87 2.60 12.68 -1.15
N ALA A 88 3.12 13.78 -0.61
CA ALA A 88 2.47 15.09 -0.61
C ALA A 88 1.95 15.51 -2.00
N ILE A 89 0.75 16.08 -2.00
CA ILE A 89 0.09 16.65 -3.16
C ILE A 89 0.29 18.15 -3.09
N ILE A 90 1.19 18.66 -3.95
CA ILE A 90 1.57 20.08 -3.94
C ILE A 90 0.43 20.92 -4.54
N LEU A 91 -0.20 21.74 -3.69
CA LEU A 91 -1.25 22.67 -4.09
C LEU A 91 -0.65 23.95 -4.66
N GLU A 92 0.32 24.53 -3.96
CA GLU A 92 1.03 25.75 -4.37
C GLU A 92 2.50 25.67 -3.94
N ALA A 93 3.40 26.24 -4.74
CA ALA A 93 4.77 26.50 -4.29
C ALA A 93 5.25 27.86 -4.83
N THR A 94 5.65 28.75 -3.92
CA THR A 94 6.05 30.11 -4.25
C THR A 94 7.43 30.40 -3.70
N LEU A 95 8.39 30.66 -4.60
CA LEU A 95 9.70 31.18 -4.24
C LEU A 95 9.62 32.70 -4.08
N LYS A 96 9.92 33.18 -2.88
CA LYS A 96 10.05 34.62 -2.59
C LYS A 96 11.49 35.05 -2.75
N LEU A 97 11.70 36.02 -3.63
CA LEU A 97 12.98 36.70 -3.86
C LEU A 97 12.82 38.18 -3.51
N TYR A 98 13.76 38.71 -2.75
CA TYR A 98 13.63 40.07 -2.21
C TYR A 98 14.63 41.01 -2.86
N GLY A 99 14.13 42.04 -3.53
CA GLY A 99 14.91 42.96 -4.34
C GLY A 99 15.86 43.82 -3.50
N ILE A 100 17.08 43.99 -4.00
CA ILE A 100 18.15 44.79 -3.38
C ILE A 100 18.57 45.94 -4.29
N SER A 101 18.89 45.66 -5.56
CA SER A 101 19.39 46.69 -6.47
C SER A 101 19.25 46.30 -7.95
N HIS A 102 18.03 46.34 -8.49
CA HIS A 102 17.77 46.08 -9.91
C HIS A 102 18.24 47.24 -10.80
N LEU A 103 18.76 46.92 -11.99
CA LEU A 103 18.87 47.87 -13.10
C LEU A 103 17.62 47.70 -13.96
N TYR A 104 16.67 48.64 -13.84
CA TYR A 104 15.30 48.49 -14.32
C TYR A 104 14.93 49.38 -15.53
N SER A 105 15.85 50.22 -16.00
CA SER A 105 15.65 51.14 -17.15
C SER A 105 15.55 50.42 -18.50
N SER A 106 15.97 49.16 -18.56
CA SER A 106 15.78 48.27 -19.71
C SER A 106 15.39 46.87 -19.22
N SER A 107 14.94 46.01 -20.13
CA SER A 107 14.49 44.67 -19.74
C SER A 107 15.62 43.88 -19.08
N ASN A 108 15.47 43.65 -17.78
CA ASN A 108 16.28 42.74 -16.99
C ASN A 108 15.51 41.45 -16.67
N ALA A 109 14.50 41.11 -17.47
CA ALA A 109 13.71 39.89 -17.29
C ALA A 109 14.64 38.68 -17.15
N SER A 110 14.29 37.78 -16.24
CA SER A 110 15.13 36.65 -15.84
C SER A 110 14.40 35.32 -15.98
N TYR A 111 15.18 34.24 -15.95
CA TYR A 111 14.71 32.88 -15.74
C TYR A 111 15.25 32.36 -14.41
N LEU A 112 14.42 31.56 -13.74
CA LEU A 112 14.89 30.47 -12.90
C LEU A 112 14.92 29.21 -13.76
N ARG A 113 16.07 28.54 -13.85
CA ARG A 113 16.20 27.25 -14.52
C ARG A 113 16.53 26.16 -13.51
N ARG A 114 15.88 25.00 -13.62
CA ARG A 114 16.17 23.84 -12.77
C ARG A 114 17.59 23.33 -13.05
N ASN A 115 18.39 23.16 -12.01
CA ASN A 115 19.71 22.55 -12.11
C ASN A 115 19.60 21.03 -12.30
N THR A 116 20.52 20.45 -13.08
CA THR A 116 20.53 19.02 -13.46
C THR A 116 21.75 18.27 -12.93
N THR A 117 22.70 18.96 -12.29
CA THR A 117 23.85 18.35 -11.60
C THR A 117 24.07 19.00 -10.24
N THR A 118 24.69 18.25 -9.32
CA THR A 118 25.02 18.72 -7.96
C THR A 118 26.03 19.86 -7.95
N TRP A 119 26.06 20.60 -6.85
CA TRP A 119 27.04 21.65 -6.56
C TRP A 119 27.17 21.86 -5.04
N ALA A 120 28.28 22.45 -4.61
CA ALA A 120 28.55 22.75 -3.22
C ALA A 120 28.84 24.25 -3.03
N GLU A 121 28.13 24.87 -2.09
CA GLU A 121 28.20 26.31 -1.78
C GLU A 121 29.63 26.81 -1.56
N ASN A 122 30.46 26.03 -0.86
CA ASN A 122 31.83 26.39 -0.49
C ASN A 122 32.89 26.12 -1.58
N SER A 123 32.52 25.53 -2.72
CA SER A 123 33.49 25.20 -3.78
C SER A 123 33.00 25.46 -5.20
N VAL A 124 31.74 25.89 -5.37
CA VAL A 124 31.20 26.24 -6.68
C VAL A 124 31.85 27.52 -7.23
N THR A 125 32.13 27.51 -8.51
CA THR A 125 32.81 28.56 -9.28
C THR A 125 32.14 28.61 -10.66
N TRP A 126 32.50 29.56 -11.52
CA TRP A 126 31.99 29.54 -12.90
C TRP A 126 32.39 28.28 -13.66
N ASN A 127 33.59 27.74 -13.42
CA ASN A 127 34.11 26.61 -14.17
C ASN A 127 33.47 25.26 -13.80
N ASN A 128 32.99 25.11 -12.55
CA ASN A 128 32.35 23.88 -12.05
C ASN A 128 30.88 24.08 -11.64
N LYS A 129 30.24 25.18 -12.07
CA LYS A 129 28.83 25.46 -11.83
C LYS A 129 27.93 24.30 -12.31
N PRO A 130 26.76 24.10 -11.69
CA PRO A 130 25.85 23.05 -12.13
C PRO A 130 25.35 23.32 -13.56
N THR A 131 25.13 22.24 -14.29
CA THR A 131 24.32 22.27 -15.52
C THR A 131 22.86 22.52 -15.15
N TYR A 132 22.09 23.07 -16.09
CA TYR A 132 20.67 23.35 -15.92
C TYR A 132 19.87 22.90 -17.13
N SER A 133 18.58 22.66 -16.92
CA SER A 133 17.63 22.25 -17.96
C SER A 133 17.59 23.24 -19.13
N THR A 134 17.53 22.69 -20.34
CA THR A 134 17.44 23.46 -21.59
C THR A 134 16.01 23.59 -22.11
N GLY A 135 15.08 22.83 -21.54
CA GLY A 135 13.66 22.83 -21.92
C GLY A 135 12.93 24.15 -21.66
N SER A 136 11.67 24.17 -22.09
CA SER A 136 10.78 25.33 -22.03
C SER A 136 9.52 25.09 -21.20
N THR A 137 9.41 23.94 -20.53
CA THR A 137 8.27 23.62 -19.67
C THR A 137 8.37 24.36 -18.33
N SER A 138 7.27 24.40 -17.58
CA SER A 138 7.24 24.95 -16.21
C SER A 138 8.08 24.15 -15.20
N ILE A 139 8.48 22.92 -15.55
CA ILE A 139 9.42 22.08 -14.78
C ILE A 139 10.88 22.49 -15.06
N ASP A 140 11.16 22.97 -16.27
CA ASP A 140 12.51 23.35 -16.70
C ASP A 140 12.84 24.79 -16.31
N ARG A 141 11.92 25.73 -16.60
CA ARG A 141 12.14 27.14 -16.31
C ARG A 141 10.88 27.91 -15.91
N VAL A 142 11.08 28.94 -15.10
CA VAL A 142 10.06 29.93 -14.74
C VAL A 142 10.58 31.34 -15.03
N SER A 143 9.73 32.17 -15.63
CA SER A 143 10.05 33.54 -16.01
C SER A 143 9.83 34.53 -14.87
N LEU A 144 10.76 35.46 -14.69
CA LEU A 144 10.60 36.68 -13.91
C LEU A 144 10.48 37.84 -14.89
N ALA A 145 9.37 38.59 -14.82
CA ALA A 145 9.18 39.78 -15.63
C ALA A 145 10.20 40.87 -15.29
N GLN A 146 10.43 41.81 -16.22
CA GLN A 146 11.26 43.00 -15.97
C GLN A 146 10.82 43.70 -14.68
N SER A 147 11.80 44.15 -13.88
CA SER A 147 11.51 44.93 -12.68
C SER A 147 11.06 46.33 -13.03
N THR A 148 10.11 46.85 -12.26
CA THR A 148 9.54 48.20 -12.33
C THR A 148 10.21 49.19 -11.38
N SER A 149 11.02 48.71 -10.44
CA SER A 149 11.80 49.53 -9.51
C SER A 149 13.11 48.86 -9.09
N GLY A 150 14.00 49.62 -8.46
CA GLY A 150 15.31 49.14 -8.00
C GLY A 150 15.26 48.12 -6.86
N THR A 151 14.14 47.96 -6.17
CA THR A 151 14.01 47.09 -4.98
C THR A 151 12.79 46.17 -5.02
N GLN A 152 12.23 45.94 -6.22
CA GLN A 152 11.04 45.11 -6.39
C GLN A 152 11.26 43.66 -5.93
N ASP A 153 10.40 43.19 -5.03
CA ASP A 153 10.33 41.79 -4.63
C ASP A 153 9.52 40.96 -5.64
N TYR A 154 9.83 39.65 -5.71
CA TYR A 154 9.17 38.70 -6.62
C TYR A 154 8.61 37.50 -5.85
N ASN A 155 7.36 37.15 -6.15
CA ASN A 155 6.72 35.91 -5.75
C ASN A 155 6.62 35.02 -6.99
N VAL A 156 7.49 34.02 -7.10
CA VAL A 156 7.64 33.21 -8.30
C VAL A 156 6.95 31.86 -8.09
N ASN A 157 5.95 31.55 -8.92
CA ASN A 157 5.28 30.25 -8.89
C ASN A 157 6.22 29.18 -9.43
N VAL A 158 6.63 28.24 -8.58
CA VAL A 158 7.54 27.13 -8.89
C VAL A 158 6.88 25.78 -8.61
N ARG A 159 5.53 25.73 -8.57
CA ARG A 159 4.74 24.55 -8.21
C ARG A 159 5.14 23.31 -8.99
N ASP A 160 5.22 23.39 -10.31
CA ASP A 160 5.49 22.22 -11.15
C ASP A 160 6.92 21.70 -10.96
N MET A 161 7.87 22.61 -10.78
CA MET A 161 9.27 22.28 -10.49
C MET A 161 9.40 21.60 -9.12
N VAL A 162 8.72 22.11 -8.10
CA VAL A 162 8.66 21.50 -6.76
C VAL A 162 7.98 20.13 -6.79
N ASN A 163 6.83 20.02 -7.46
CA ASN A 163 6.13 18.74 -7.62
C ASN A 163 7.03 17.69 -8.29
N TYR A 164 7.79 18.12 -9.32
CA TYR A 164 8.77 17.27 -9.98
C TYR A 164 9.91 16.84 -9.03
N TRP A 165 10.48 17.72 -8.21
CA TRP A 165 11.51 17.35 -7.22
C TRP A 165 11.02 16.43 -6.10
N ILE A 166 9.76 16.61 -5.66
CA ILE A 166 9.17 15.75 -4.63
C ILE A 166 8.89 14.35 -5.19
N LYS A 167 8.23 14.27 -6.34
CA LYS A 167 7.79 12.99 -6.92
C LYS A 167 8.93 12.23 -7.62
N LYS A 168 9.73 12.91 -8.44
CA LYS A 168 10.64 12.24 -9.39
C LYS A 168 12.12 12.26 -9.02
N GLU A 169 12.62 13.26 -8.29
CA GLU A 169 14.07 13.42 -8.04
C GLU A 169 14.43 13.49 -6.55
N SER A 170 13.99 12.53 -5.71
CA SER A 170 14.30 12.56 -4.27
C SER A 170 15.79 12.41 -3.93
N ALA A 171 16.63 11.97 -4.89
CA ALA A 171 18.09 11.87 -4.73
C ALA A 171 18.90 12.96 -5.47
N ASN A 172 18.28 13.75 -6.36
CA ASN A 172 18.96 14.64 -7.30
C ASN A 172 18.37 16.07 -7.31
N ARG A 173 18.10 16.63 -6.11
CA ARG A 173 17.63 18.01 -5.97
C ARG A 173 18.86 18.93 -5.96
N PHE A 174 18.96 19.81 -6.94
CA PHE A 174 20.13 20.67 -7.14
C PHE A 174 19.79 22.16 -7.17
N GLY A 175 18.56 22.51 -6.81
CA GLY A 175 18.08 23.89 -6.82
C GLY A 175 17.88 24.49 -8.22
N VAL A 176 18.03 25.81 -8.30
CA VAL A 176 17.82 26.61 -9.50
C VAL A 176 18.99 27.52 -9.80
N THR A 177 19.17 27.82 -11.08
CA THR A 177 20.01 28.90 -11.59
C THR A 177 19.15 30.11 -11.96
N LEU A 178 19.40 31.25 -11.34
CA LEU A 178 18.88 32.56 -11.72
C LEU A 178 19.80 33.18 -12.80
N MET A 179 19.23 33.51 -13.95
CA MET A 179 19.95 34.13 -15.07
C MET A 179 19.05 35.10 -15.85
N LEU A 180 19.64 35.99 -16.66
CA LEU A 180 18.85 36.87 -17.54
C LEU A 180 18.22 36.05 -18.68
N GLN A 181 17.05 36.46 -19.15
CA GLN A 181 16.46 35.90 -20.38
C GLN A 181 17.24 36.32 -21.62
N THR A 182 17.80 37.53 -21.58
CA THR A 182 18.67 38.08 -22.61
C THR A 182 19.91 38.67 -21.94
N GLU A 183 21.04 37.96 -22.08
CA GLU A 183 22.34 38.29 -21.48
C GLU A 183 23.04 39.42 -22.27
N THR A 184 22.45 40.62 -22.22
CA THR A 184 22.95 41.85 -22.86
C THR A 184 23.46 42.79 -21.76
N TYR A 185 24.54 43.52 -22.01
CA TYR A 185 25.21 44.33 -20.99
C TYR A 185 24.28 45.40 -20.38
N THR A 186 24.56 45.80 -19.13
CA THR A 186 23.82 46.83 -18.33
C THR A 186 22.46 46.40 -17.79
N ARG A 187 22.25 45.08 -17.61
CA ARG A 187 20.99 44.51 -17.11
C ARG A 187 21.22 43.70 -15.86
N ARG A 188 20.52 44.01 -14.76
CA ARG A 188 20.69 43.31 -13.49
C ARG A 188 19.38 43.10 -12.78
N MET A 189 19.16 41.88 -12.31
CA MET A 189 18.32 41.62 -11.15
C MET A 189 19.18 41.16 -9.99
N SER A 190 19.03 41.81 -8.83
CA SER A 190 19.83 41.51 -7.63
C SER A 190 18.88 41.36 -6.45
N PHE A 191 18.99 40.21 -5.77
CA PHE A 191 18.17 39.83 -4.63
C PHE A 191 19.06 39.55 -3.43
N GLY A 192 18.51 39.58 -2.21
CA GLY A 192 19.23 39.13 -1.03
C GLY A 192 19.59 37.64 -1.14
N SER A 193 20.77 37.26 -0.68
CA SER A 193 21.17 35.85 -0.53
C SER A 193 20.82 35.32 0.87
N LYS A 194 21.12 34.05 1.15
CA LYS A 194 21.09 33.41 2.46
C LYS A 194 22.03 34.10 3.46
N GLU A 195 23.14 34.67 3.02
CA GLU A 195 24.14 35.40 3.83
C GLU A 195 23.73 36.85 4.06
N ASN A 196 22.62 37.32 3.47
CA ASN A 196 22.18 38.68 3.67
C ASN A 196 21.99 38.98 5.17
N GLY A 197 22.59 40.07 5.63
CA GLY A 197 22.54 40.49 7.04
C GLY A 197 21.12 40.80 7.51
N ASN A 198 20.22 41.18 6.60
CA ASN A 198 18.80 41.31 6.90
C ASN A 198 18.08 39.99 6.58
N THR A 199 17.70 39.25 7.62
CA THR A 199 17.02 37.95 7.50
C THR A 199 15.69 38.03 6.76
N ALA A 200 15.01 39.17 6.78
CA ALA A 200 13.75 39.39 6.05
C ALA A 200 13.95 39.51 4.52
N LYS A 201 15.19 39.72 4.07
CA LYS A 201 15.56 39.81 2.65
C LYS A 201 16.17 38.51 2.10
N ARG A 202 16.22 37.44 2.90
CA ARG A 202 16.74 36.14 2.45
C ARG A 202 15.69 35.37 1.63
N PRO A 203 16.08 34.63 0.57
CA PRO A 203 15.15 33.84 -0.21
C PRO A 203 14.44 32.79 0.64
N LYS A 204 13.17 32.55 0.35
CA LYS A 204 12.41 31.45 0.98
C LYS A 204 11.40 30.85 0.02
N LEU A 205 11.24 29.54 0.08
CA LEU A 205 10.26 28.78 -0.66
C LEU A 205 9.09 28.44 0.26
N ILE A 206 7.88 28.88 -0.09
CA ILE A 206 6.66 28.56 0.63
C ILE A 206 5.92 27.48 -0.15
N ILE A 207 5.65 26.34 0.49
CA ILE A 207 4.97 25.20 -0.10
C ILE A 207 3.67 24.98 0.66
N LYS A 208 2.57 24.90 -0.08
CA LYS A 208 1.24 24.52 0.43
C LYS A 208 0.88 23.17 -0.17
N TYR A 209 0.55 22.22 0.67
CA TYR A 209 0.28 20.85 0.24
C TYR A 209 -0.74 20.15 1.15
N VAL A 210 -1.22 19.01 0.70
CA VAL A 210 -1.97 18.05 1.52
C VAL A 210 -1.27 16.69 1.43
N LEU A 211 -1.50 15.83 2.40
CA LEU A 211 -1.18 14.41 2.27
C LEU A 211 -2.27 13.70 1.46
N PRO A 212 -2.01 12.55 0.83
CA PRO A 212 -3.06 11.73 0.24
C PRO A 212 -4.13 11.36 1.28
N VAL A 213 -5.37 11.15 0.84
CA VAL A 213 -6.41 10.62 1.72
C VAL A 213 -6.05 9.19 2.08
N LYS A 214 -5.81 8.95 3.36
CA LYS A 214 -5.54 7.62 3.91
C LYS A 214 -6.77 7.16 4.69
N VAL A 215 -7.22 5.94 4.40
CA VAL A 215 -8.31 5.29 5.12
C VAL A 215 -7.69 4.17 5.96
N ASP A 216 -7.88 4.24 7.26
CA ASP A 216 -7.44 3.20 8.19
C ASP A 216 -8.65 2.45 8.73
N ILE A 217 -8.54 1.13 8.81
CA ILE A 217 -9.54 0.27 9.42
C ILE A 217 -9.33 0.34 10.94
N ASN A 218 -10.37 0.71 11.69
CA ASN A 218 -10.32 0.75 13.15
C ASN A 218 -10.74 -0.60 13.74
N GLU A 219 -11.80 -1.19 13.18
CA GLU A 219 -12.44 -2.39 13.69
C GLU A 219 -13.14 -3.13 12.55
N VAL A 220 -13.06 -4.46 12.57
CA VAL A 220 -13.83 -5.36 11.72
C VAL A 220 -14.34 -6.49 12.61
N ASN A 221 -15.66 -6.63 12.68
CA ASN A 221 -16.31 -7.79 13.27
C ASN A 221 -16.90 -8.63 12.14
N HIS A 222 -16.59 -9.92 12.18
CA HIS A 222 -17.11 -10.88 11.23
C HIS A 222 -18.49 -11.37 11.64
N VAL A 223 -19.21 -12.03 10.72
CA VAL A 223 -20.52 -12.59 11.08
C VAL A 223 -20.31 -13.74 12.05
N ASP A 224 -21.11 -13.75 13.11
CA ASP A 224 -21.13 -14.83 14.09
C ASP A 224 -22.12 -15.93 13.68
N PHE A 225 -22.08 -17.04 14.41
CA PHE A 225 -22.92 -18.21 14.17
C PHE A 225 -24.44 -17.92 14.23
N PHE A 226 -24.85 -16.96 15.07
CA PHE A 226 -26.26 -16.76 15.42
C PHE A 226 -26.95 -15.74 14.54
N ASP A 227 -26.21 -14.78 13.98
CA ASP A 227 -26.75 -13.72 13.15
C ASP A 227 -25.89 -13.47 11.90
N PRO A 228 -26.36 -13.86 10.69
CA PRO A 228 -25.63 -13.62 9.44
C PRO A 228 -25.53 -12.12 9.08
N TYR A 229 -26.16 -11.22 9.83
CA TYR A 229 -26.07 -9.78 9.67
C TYR A 229 -25.27 -9.12 10.80
N SER A 230 -24.58 -9.85 11.68
CA SER A 230 -23.84 -9.21 12.79
C SER A 230 -22.52 -8.55 12.38
N GLY A 231 -22.12 -8.66 11.12
CA GLY A 231 -20.88 -8.07 10.63
C GLY A 231 -20.86 -6.55 10.76
N TYR A 232 -19.68 -6.03 11.08
CA TYR A 232 -19.48 -4.61 11.32
C TYR A 232 -18.08 -4.19 10.86
N ALA A 233 -17.96 -2.96 10.36
CA ALA A 233 -16.66 -2.35 10.11
C ALA A 233 -16.69 -0.87 10.45
N SER A 234 -15.59 -0.37 11.00
CA SER A 234 -15.40 1.07 11.16
C SER A 234 -14.04 1.52 10.65
N ILE A 235 -14.02 2.71 10.09
CA ILE A 235 -12.85 3.29 9.47
C ILE A 235 -12.64 4.73 9.92
N THR A 236 -11.41 5.18 9.73
CA THR A 236 -10.99 6.56 9.97
C THR A 236 -10.31 7.09 8.72
N ALA A 237 -10.62 8.33 8.35
CA ALA A 237 -9.94 9.01 7.28
C ALA A 237 -8.95 10.05 7.83
N SER A 238 -7.82 10.20 7.16
CA SER A 238 -6.81 11.23 7.45
C SER A 238 -6.18 11.74 6.15
N GLY A 239 -5.44 12.84 6.20
CA GLY A 239 -4.88 13.50 5.01
C GLY A 239 -5.92 14.27 4.19
N GLY A 240 -5.59 14.70 2.98
CA GLY A 240 -6.46 15.54 2.15
C GLY A 240 -6.73 16.93 2.74
N ALA A 241 -7.80 17.59 2.29
CA ALA A 241 -8.30 18.86 2.83
C ALA A 241 -9.84 18.94 2.98
N GLY A 242 -10.29 19.72 3.97
CA GLY A 242 -11.71 19.98 4.24
C GLY A 242 -12.48 18.81 4.86
N THR A 243 -13.74 18.65 4.47
CA THR A 243 -14.64 17.59 4.97
C THR A 243 -14.52 16.33 4.13
N TYR A 244 -14.70 15.18 4.77
CA TYR A 244 -14.73 13.88 4.10
C TYR A 244 -16.16 13.44 3.74
N THR A 245 -16.31 12.84 2.57
CA THR A 245 -17.50 12.10 2.15
C THR A 245 -17.15 10.62 2.05
N TYR A 246 -17.91 9.76 2.74
CA TYR A 246 -17.73 8.32 2.73
C TYR A 246 -18.70 7.68 1.73
N ASN A 247 -18.22 6.71 0.96
CA ASN A 247 -19.02 5.92 0.05
C ASN A 247 -18.64 4.45 0.17
N TRP A 248 -19.50 3.68 0.81
CA TRP A 248 -19.38 2.24 0.93
C TRP A 248 -20.01 1.54 -0.28
N SER A 249 -19.52 0.35 -0.64
CA SER A 249 -20.04 -0.45 -1.76
C SER A 249 -21.54 -0.78 -1.64
N ASN A 250 -22.10 -0.76 -0.43
CA ASN A 250 -23.52 -0.97 -0.15
C ASN A 250 -24.33 0.35 -0.04
N GLY A 251 -23.74 1.50 -0.38
CA GLY A 251 -24.39 2.80 -0.40
C GLY A 251 -24.43 3.55 0.94
N LYS A 252 -23.87 2.99 2.02
CA LYS A 252 -23.72 3.71 3.30
C LYS A 252 -22.71 4.84 3.17
N THR A 253 -22.85 5.88 4.00
CA THR A 253 -22.02 7.11 3.94
C THR A 253 -21.48 7.55 5.32
N SER A 254 -21.52 6.67 6.31
CA SER A 254 -21.00 6.90 7.67
C SER A 254 -19.57 6.39 7.83
N THR A 255 -18.90 6.76 8.92
CA THR A 255 -17.56 6.25 9.31
C THR A 255 -17.57 4.79 9.75
N SER A 256 -18.74 4.26 10.08
CA SER A 256 -18.98 2.85 10.37
C SER A 256 -20.08 2.29 9.48
N CYS A 257 -20.05 0.97 9.28
CA CYS A 257 -21.01 0.22 8.50
C CYS A 257 -21.40 -1.02 9.31
N ASP A 258 -22.65 -1.06 9.71
CA ASP A 258 -23.29 -2.12 10.47
C ASP A 258 -24.12 -3.03 9.57
N SER A 259 -24.64 -4.12 10.16
CA SER A 259 -25.53 -5.07 9.48
C SER A 259 -24.91 -5.70 8.23
N LEU A 260 -23.59 -5.93 8.24
CA LEU A 260 -22.86 -6.52 7.13
C LEU A 260 -23.04 -8.03 7.14
N THR A 261 -23.34 -8.60 5.98
CA THR A 261 -23.22 -10.05 5.76
C THR A 261 -21.80 -10.41 5.36
N ALA A 262 -21.44 -11.70 5.47
CA ALA A 262 -20.19 -12.22 4.92
C ALA A 262 -20.04 -11.86 3.43
N GLY A 263 -18.83 -11.46 3.02
CA GLY A 263 -18.52 -11.02 1.67
C GLY A 263 -17.49 -9.88 1.60
N LEU A 264 -17.41 -9.25 0.43
CA LEU A 264 -16.50 -8.15 0.14
C LEU A 264 -17.21 -6.80 0.12
N TYR A 265 -16.66 -5.85 0.85
CA TYR A 265 -17.02 -4.45 0.80
C TYR A 265 -15.80 -3.60 0.44
N TRP A 266 -16.06 -2.41 -0.06
CA TRP A 266 -15.04 -1.38 -0.18
C TRP A 266 -15.62 -0.05 0.32
N VAL A 267 -14.73 0.80 0.81
CA VAL A 267 -15.07 2.19 1.16
C VAL A 267 -14.13 3.12 0.42
N LYS A 268 -14.69 4.14 -0.21
CA LYS A 268 -13.95 5.27 -0.79
C LYS A 268 -14.29 6.52 0.00
N VAL A 269 -13.25 7.26 0.36
CA VAL A 269 -13.38 8.52 1.07
C VAL A 269 -12.83 9.63 0.19
N THR A 270 -13.65 10.65 -0.03
CA THR A 270 -13.30 11.81 -0.84
C THR A 270 -13.22 13.05 0.03
N ASP A 271 -12.14 13.80 -0.10
CA ASP A 271 -11.97 15.09 0.58
C ASP A 271 -12.63 16.25 -0.22
N SER A 272 -12.54 17.49 0.28
CA SER A 272 -13.14 18.66 -0.39
C SER A 272 -12.39 19.14 -1.63
N LEU A 273 -11.18 18.62 -1.90
CA LEU A 273 -10.42 18.90 -3.11
C LEU A 273 -10.57 17.81 -4.17
N GLY A 274 -11.35 16.75 -3.88
CA GLY A 274 -11.57 15.62 -4.78
C GLY A 274 -10.48 14.55 -4.70
N ASN A 275 -9.57 14.60 -3.73
CA ASN A 275 -8.62 13.53 -3.48
C ASN A 275 -9.39 12.33 -2.90
N ILE A 276 -9.07 11.13 -3.38
CA ILE A 276 -9.77 9.90 -3.00
C ILE A 276 -8.78 8.92 -2.39
N GLY A 277 -9.14 8.34 -1.26
CA GLY A 277 -8.50 7.15 -0.69
C GLY A 277 -9.54 6.05 -0.51
N GLY A 278 -9.10 4.80 -0.36
CA GLY A 278 -10.02 3.71 -0.12
C GLY A 278 -9.38 2.48 0.51
N ARG A 279 -10.25 1.56 0.95
CA ARG A 279 -9.88 0.24 1.49
C ARG A 279 -10.87 -0.83 1.05
N TYR A 280 -10.36 -2.04 0.91
CA TYR A 280 -11.20 -3.23 0.90
C TYR A 280 -11.45 -3.69 2.33
N ILE A 281 -12.64 -4.23 2.56
CA ILE A 281 -13.08 -4.79 3.83
C ILE A 281 -13.75 -6.13 3.53
N ILE A 282 -13.11 -7.19 3.98
CA ILE A 282 -13.57 -8.57 3.86
C ILE A 282 -14.24 -8.95 5.18
N ILE A 283 -15.50 -9.34 5.11
CA ILE A 283 -16.26 -9.91 6.22
C ILE A 283 -16.30 -11.42 6.02
N GLY A 284 -15.58 -12.19 6.84
CA GLY A 284 -15.65 -13.65 6.84
C GLY A 284 -16.82 -14.19 7.66
N SER A 285 -16.94 -15.53 7.69
CA SER A 285 -17.93 -16.27 8.45
C SER A 285 -17.27 -17.40 9.24
N GLU A 286 -17.75 -17.63 10.48
CA GLU A 286 -17.31 -18.74 11.33
C GLU A 286 -17.97 -20.10 10.98
N THR A 287 -19.03 -20.09 10.16
CA THR A 287 -19.81 -21.30 9.83
C THR A 287 -19.61 -21.81 8.43
N ASP A 288 -19.28 -20.89 7.51
CA ASP A 288 -19.32 -21.14 6.08
C ASP A 288 -18.11 -20.55 5.40
N THR A 289 -17.74 -21.14 4.27
CA THR A 289 -16.73 -20.57 3.38
C THR A 289 -17.29 -19.33 2.70
N VAL A 290 -16.47 -18.30 2.56
CA VAL A 290 -16.82 -17.06 1.86
C VAL A 290 -15.96 -16.93 0.62
N ASP A 291 -16.60 -16.81 -0.54
CA ASP A 291 -15.92 -16.52 -1.79
C ASP A 291 -15.83 -15.00 -1.99
N VAL A 292 -14.62 -14.50 -2.26
CA VAL A 292 -14.31 -13.07 -2.38
C VAL A 292 -13.50 -12.84 -3.65
N THR A 293 -13.78 -11.75 -4.37
CA THR A 293 -13.01 -11.33 -5.54
C THR A 293 -12.57 -9.89 -5.40
N LEU A 294 -11.29 -9.67 -5.10
CA LEU A 294 -10.70 -8.34 -5.13
C LEU A 294 -10.33 -8.02 -6.57
N GLN A 295 -10.91 -6.95 -7.13
CA GLN A 295 -10.57 -6.45 -8.47
C GLN A 295 -10.38 -4.94 -8.38
N PRO A 296 -9.23 -4.49 -7.83
CA PRO A 296 -9.01 -3.09 -7.55
C PRO A 296 -9.08 -2.23 -8.81
N ASP A 297 -9.69 -1.06 -8.67
CA ASP A 297 -9.53 0.04 -9.64
C ASP A 297 -8.27 0.85 -9.36
N SER A 298 -8.06 1.95 -10.06
CA SER A 298 -6.89 2.82 -9.85
C SER A 298 -6.84 3.53 -8.49
N VAL A 299 -7.89 3.44 -7.67
CA VAL A 299 -7.90 4.03 -6.31
C VAL A 299 -7.54 2.98 -5.26
N LEU A 300 -8.06 1.77 -5.40
CA LEU A 300 -7.81 0.64 -4.49
C LEU A 300 -6.62 -0.23 -4.90
N GLY A 301 -6.20 -0.10 -6.15
CA GLY A 301 -5.09 -0.82 -6.74
C GLY A 301 -3.77 -0.16 -6.39
N HIS A 302 -2.79 -1.01 -6.12
CA HIS A 302 -1.43 -0.59 -5.97
C HIS A 302 -0.59 -1.43 -6.91
N ASP A 303 -0.23 -0.82 -8.03
CA ASP A 303 0.70 -1.40 -8.97
C ASP A 303 1.74 -0.39 -9.40
N ALA A 304 2.95 -0.88 -9.68
CA ALA A 304 4.02 0.00 -10.07
C ALA A 304 4.79 -0.57 -11.23
N PHE A 305 5.25 0.33 -12.08
CA PHE A 305 6.03 0.00 -13.24
C PHE A 305 7.45 0.54 -13.08
N LEU A 306 8.43 -0.34 -13.26
CA LEU A 306 9.85 -0.04 -13.06
C LEU A 306 10.59 -0.25 -14.37
N SER A 307 11.37 0.76 -14.80
CA SER A 307 12.18 0.64 -16.02
C SER A 307 13.63 1.08 -15.80
N SER A 308 14.57 0.24 -16.22
CA SER A 308 16.00 0.57 -16.21
C SER A 308 16.37 1.67 -17.19
N THR A 309 15.47 2.06 -18.11
CA THR A 309 15.65 3.23 -19.00
C THR A 309 15.52 4.54 -18.24
N SER A 310 14.86 4.53 -17.07
CA SER A 310 14.68 5.66 -16.18
C SER A 310 15.15 5.28 -14.77
N PRO A 311 16.44 4.99 -14.58
CA PRO A 311 16.93 4.36 -13.36
C PRO A 311 16.77 5.23 -12.11
N THR A 312 16.61 6.54 -12.28
CA THR A 312 16.55 7.55 -11.22
C THR A 312 15.21 8.28 -11.15
N LEU A 313 14.23 7.92 -11.99
CA LEU A 313 12.94 8.61 -12.10
C LEU A 313 11.79 7.61 -12.04
N ILE A 314 10.67 8.02 -11.46
CA ILE A 314 9.40 7.29 -11.57
C ILE A 314 8.97 7.26 -13.03
N TYR A 315 8.71 6.06 -13.54
CA TYR A 315 8.33 5.82 -14.92
C TYR A 315 6.99 5.08 -14.96
N GLU A 316 5.90 5.80 -15.24
CA GLU A 316 4.53 5.27 -15.36
C GLU A 316 4.00 4.48 -14.13
N SER A 317 4.63 4.59 -12.96
CA SER A 317 4.17 3.95 -11.72
C SER A 317 2.79 4.48 -11.29
N GLY A 318 1.85 3.58 -10.97
CA GLY A 318 0.46 3.89 -10.57
C GLY A 318 -0.44 4.53 -11.64
N VAL A 319 0.07 4.72 -12.85
CA VAL A 319 -0.66 5.35 -13.96
C VAL A 319 -0.59 4.55 -15.26
N SER A 320 0.32 3.57 -15.33
CA SER A 320 0.43 2.67 -16.46
C SER A 320 -0.83 1.84 -16.58
N ASN A 321 -1.35 1.67 -17.80
CA ASN A 321 -2.40 0.70 -18.11
C ASN A 321 -1.85 -0.75 -18.27
N GLU A 322 -0.58 -0.96 -17.94
CA GLU A 322 0.15 -2.20 -18.16
C GLU A 322 0.88 -2.67 -16.91
N PHE A 323 0.68 -3.96 -16.60
CA PHE A 323 1.47 -4.75 -15.66
C PHE A 323 2.35 -5.70 -16.47
N ARG A 324 3.65 -5.43 -16.56
CA ARG A 324 4.55 -6.12 -17.51
C ARG A 324 5.92 -6.49 -16.98
N ALA A 325 6.47 -7.50 -17.63
CA ALA A 325 7.85 -7.92 -17.56
C ALA A 325 8.43 -7.87 -18.98
N HIS A 326 9.49 -7.09 -19.19
CA HIS A 326 10.02 -6.86 -20.54
C HIS A 326 11.53 -6.63 -20.50
N CYS A 327 12.23 -7.24 -21.44
CA CYS A 327 13.63 -6.97 -21.73
C CYS A 327 13.77 -6.71 -23.24
N GLY A 328 14.62 -5.75 -23.59
CA GLY A 328 14.78 -5.32 -24.98
C GLY A 328 15.92 -4.34 -25.13
N THR A 329 15.96 -3.62 -26.26
CA THR A 329 16.94 -2.54 -26.48
C THR A 329 16.25 -1.24 -26.89
N SER A 330 16.77 -0.12 -26.43
CA SER A 330 16.35 1.23 -26.82
C SER A 330 17.57 1.95 -27.38
N GLY A 331 17.53 2.32 -28.67
CA GLY A 331 18.71 2.88 -29.35
C GLY A 331 19.95 1.96 -29.30
N GLY A 332 19.74 0.64 -29.25
CA GLY A 332 20.80 -0.36 -29.10
C GLY A 332 21.26 -0.63 -27.66
N VAL A 333 20.79 0.14 -26.67
CA VAL A 333 21.13 -0.07 -25.25
C VAL A 333 20.13 -1.04 -24.60
N PRO A 334 20.58 -2.14 -23.99
CA PRO A 334 19.70 -3.07 -23.29
C PRO A 334 18.94 -2.41 -22.13
N PHE A 335 17.69 -2.80 -21.95
CA PHE A 335 16.89 -2.39 -20.81
C PHE A 335 16.08 -3.55 -20.23
N GLN A 336 15.67 -3.35 -18.99
CA GLN A 336 14.80 -4.25 -18.24
C GLN A 336 13.62 -3.47 -17.66
N GLN A 337 12.49 -4.15 -17.59
CA GLN A 337 11.23 -3.62 -17.11
C GLN A 337 10.54 -4.67 -16.25
N ARG A 338 10.01 -4.24 -15.11
CA ARG A 338 9.38 -5.08 -14.09
C ARG A 338 8.15 -4.38 -13.55
N SER A 339 7.25 -5.15 -12.93
CA SER A 339 6.09 -4.56 -12.28
C SER A 339 5.92 -5.07 -10.85
N LEU A 340 5.28 -4.26 -10.01
CA LEU A 340 4.86 -4.63 -8.67
C LEU A 340 3.33 -4.64 -8.62
N LEU A 341 2.77 -5.51 -7.79
CA LEU A 341 1.32 -5.61 -7.59
C LEU A 341 1.05 -5.93 -6.12
N TRP A 342 0.07 -5.27 -5.53
CA TRP A 342 -0.36 -5.49 -4.15
C TRP A 342 -1.88 -5.50 -4.04
N PHE A 343 -2.40 -6.35 -3.13
CA PHE A 343 -3.83 -6.45 -2.82
C PHE A 343 -4.06 -6.17 -1.34
N ASP A 344 -5.11 -5.38 -1.05
CA ASP A 344 -5.52 -5.04 0.30
C ASP A 344 -6.36 -6.16 0.93
N ILE A 345 -5.71 -7.03 1.69
CA ILE A 345 -6.34 -8.14 2.42
C ILE A 345 -6.29 -7.94 3.95
N ASN A 346 -5.94 -6.73 4.39
CA ASN A 346 -5.60 -6.47 5.80
C ASN A 346 -6.80 -6.47 6.75
N SER A 347 -8.03 -6.54 6.23
CA SER A 347 -9.24 -6.72 7.03
C SER A 347 -9.43 -8.16 7.51
N LEU A 348 -8.69 -9.12 6.96
CA LEU A 348 -8.74 -10.51 7.41
C LEU A 348 -7.89 -10.68 8.69
N PRO A 349 -8.39 -11.43 9.69
CA PRO A 349 -7.62 -11.74 10.88
C PRO A 349 -6.56 -12.78 10.54
N SER A 350 -5.47 -12.81 11.32
CA SER A 350 -4.40 -13.79 11.15
C SER A 350 -4.84 -15.24 11.39
N SER A 351 -6.02 -15.45 11.97
CA SER A 351 -6.63 -16.76 12.17
C SER A 351 -7.40 -17.26 10.94
N ALA A 352 -7.65 -16.42 9.92
CA ALA A 352 -8.35 -16.85 8.73
C ALA A 352 -7.61 -18.00 8.02
N GLU A 353 -8.37 -18.94 7.46
CA GLU A 353 -7.85 -20.01 6.64
C GLU A 353 -8.16 -19.69 5.17
N ILE A 354 -7.12 -19.61 4.35
CA ILE A 354 -7.23 -19.47 2.89
C ILE A 354 -7.29 -20.87 2.29
N LEU A 355 -8.48 -21.32 1.92
CA LEU A 355 -8.69 -22.64 1.33
C LEU A 355 -8.24 -22.67 -0.14
N GLU A 356 -8.38 -21.55 -0.83
CA GLU A 356 -7.99 -21.38 -2.23
C GLU A 356 -7.75 -19.90 -2.51
N SER A 357 -6.66 -19.58 -3.22
CA SER A 357 -6.45 -18.26 -3.79
C SER A 357 -5.87 -18.29 -5.20
N ASN A 358 -6.56 -17.64 -6.12
CA ASN A 358 -6.17 -17.52 -7.51
C ASN A 358 -5.98 -16.06 -7.91
N LEU A 359 -4.77 -15.70 -8.34
CA LEU A 359 -4.49 -14.43 -9.01
C LEU A 359 -4.71 -14.59 -10.52
N VAL A 360 -5.66 -13.84 -11.06
CA VAL A 360 -5.97 -13.85 -12.49
C VAL A 360 -5.45 -12.57 -13.16
N LEU A 361 -4.66 -12.76 -14.20
CA LEU A 361 -4.03 -11.72 -15.00
C LEU A 361 -4.53 -11.79 -16.45
N TYR A 362 -4.95 -10.65 -16.99
CA TYR A 362 -5.52 -10.55 -18.33
C TYR A 362 -4.50 -10.10 -19.36
N GLY A 363 -4.22 -10.95 -20.35
CA GLY A 363 -3.19 -10.75 -21.36
C GLY A 363 -3.54 -9.63 -22.32
N LYS A 364 -2.54 -8.79 -22.64
CA LYS A 364 -2.73 -7.61 -23.50
C LYS A 364 -1.91 -7.66 -24.79
N ASP A 365 -0.59 -7.86 -24.66
CA ASP A 365 0.35 -7.73 -25.79
C ASP A 365 1.67 -8.50 -25.54
N HIS A 366 1.55 -9.81 -25.28
CA HIS A 366 2.70 -10.68 -25.09
C HIS A 366 3.52 -10.84 -26.37
N GLN A 367 4.84 -10.88 -26.21
CA GLN A 367 5.77 -11.19 -27.30
C GLN A 367 6.64 -12.39 -26.90
N SER A 368 6.43 -13.51 -27.59
CA SER A 368 7.15 -14.79 -27.39
C SER A 368 7.72 -15.38 -28.69
N THR A 369 7.68 -14.63 -29.79
CA THR A 369 7.92 -15.16 -31.15
C THR A 369 9.37 -15.48 -31.48
N THR A 370 10.33 -14.83 -30.82
CA THR A 370 11.77 -15.03 -31.06
C THR A 370 12.49 -15.62 -29.85
N GLN A 371 11.99 -15.38 -28.65
CA GLN A 371 12.62 -15.73 -27.38
C GLN A 371 11.55 -15.95 -26.31
N SER A 372 11.90 -16.69 -25.25
CA SER A 372 10.93 -17.05 -24.23
C SER A 372 10.59 -15.85 -23.35
N ASN A 373 9.30 -15.60 -23.15
CA ASN A 373 8.81 -14.61 -22.18
C ASN A 373 8.36 -15.26 -20.87
N ALA A 374 8.77 -16.51 -20.60
CA ALA A 374 8.50 -17.17 -19.34
C ALA A 374 8.93 -16.29 -18.17
N SER A 375 8.07 -16.20 -17.17
CA SER A 375 8.13 -15.20 -16.11
C SER A 375 7.85 -15.82 -14.76
N TYR A 376 8.04 -15.05 -13.69
CA TYR A 376 7.57 -15.43 -12.37
C TYR A 376 7.02 -14.24 -11.58
N LEU A 377 6.17 -14.56 -10.61
CA LEU A 377 5.84 -13.68 -9.49
C LEU A 377 6.69 -14.08 -8.28
N ALA A 378 7.42 -13.12 -7.73
CA ALA A 378 8.21 -13.28 -6.53
C ALA A 378 7.62 -12.45 -5.40
N ARG A 379 7.63 -12.99 -4.18
CA ARG A 379 7.16 -12.26 -3.01
C ARG A 379 8.11 -11.12 -2.67
N VAL A 380 7.55 -9.93 -2.48
CA VAL A 380 8.28 -8.73 -2.08
C VAL A 380 8.55 -8.77 -0.56
N THR A 381 9.75 -8.39 -0.13
CA THR A 381 10.20 -8.49 1.27
C THR A 381 10.51 -7.14 1.93
N SER A 382 10.40 -6.03 1.19
CA SER A 382 10.48 -4.69 1.76
C SER A 382 9.39 -3.78 1.21
N ARG A 383 9.04 -2.79 2.03
CA ARG A 383 7.99 -1.81 1.73
C ARG A 383 8.32 -1.02 0.48
N TRP A 384 7.29 -0.78 -0.33
CA TRP A 384 7.31 0.16 -1.43
C TRP A 384 6.02 0.99 -1.42
N HIS A 385 6.02 2.07 -2.20
CA HIS A 385 4.86 2.92 -2.42
C HIS A 385 4.77 3.24 -3.90
N GLU A 386 3.59 3.08 -4.47
CA GLU A 386 3.27 3.31 -5.88
C GLU A 386 3.74 4.68 -6.40
N ASP A 387 3.50 5.74 -5.64
CA ASP A 387 3.91 7.12 -5.98
C ASP A 387 5.41 7.40 -5.80
N SER A 388 6.18 6.39 -5.41
CA SER A 388 7.51 6.61 -4.87
C SER A 388 8.51 5.51 -5.25
N VAL A 389 8.10 4.48 -5.96
CA VAL A 389 8.99 3.40 -6.39
C VAL A 389 9.49 3.64 -7.82
N TRP A 390 10.75 3.34 -8.05
CA TRP A 390 11.44 3.41 -9.33
C TRP A 390 12.56 2.36 -9.36
N TRP A 391 13.32 2.29 -10.44
CA TRP A 391 14.29 1.21 -10.64
C TRP A 391 15.37 1.11 -9.54
N ASN A 392 16.05 2.21 -9.19
CA ASN A 392 17.16 2.17 -8.21
C ASN A 392 16.72 2.00 -6.76
N ASN A 393 15.43 2.23 -6.42
CA ASN A 393 14.89 1.96 -5.08
C ASN A 393 13.86 0.82 -5.09
N ALA A 394 13.88 -0.03 -6.12
CA ALA A 394 13.00 -1.19 -6.21
C ALA A 394 13.09 -2.02 -4.92
N PRO A 395 11.96 -2.54 -4.40
CA PRO A 395 11.96 -3.28 -3.16
C PRO A 395 12.71 -4.61 -3.33
N SER A 396 13.29 -5.09 -2.23
CA SER A 396 13.83 -6.44 -2.12
C SER A 396 12.72 -7.50 -2.28
N TYR A 397 13.11 -8.68 -2.74
CA TYR A 397 12.19 -9.80 -2.98
C TYR A 397 12.92 -11.14 -2.81
N VAL A 398 12.16 -12.22 -2.69
CA VAL A 398 12.67 -13.59 -2.58
C VAL A 398 12.11 -14.45 -3.71
N THR A 399 12.91 -15.40 -4.19
CA THR A 399 12.53 -16.26 -5.32
C THR A 399 12.28 -17.72 -4.97
N ALA A 400 12.56 -18.12 -3.73
CA ALA A 400 12.45 -19.52 -3.29
C ALA A 400 11.02 -20.07 -3.40
N ASP A 401 10.03 -19.19 -3.25
CA ASP A 401 8.59 -19.45 -3.29
C ASP A 401 7.93 -18.78 -4.52
N SER A 402 8.65 -18.58 -5.63
CA SER A 402 8.07 -17.89 -6.78
C SER A 402 6.98 -18.70 -7.47
N VAL A 403 5.94 -18.02 -7.97
CA VAL A 403 4.92 -18.62 -8.84
C VAL A 403 5.34 -18.49 -10.30
N TYR A 404 5.43 -19.61 -11.01
CA TYR A 404 5.93 -19.66 -12.38
C TYR A 404 4.83 -19.41 -13.42
N LEU A 405 5.14 -18.58 -14.42
CA LEU A 405 4.33 -18.37 -15.61
C LEU A 405 5.04 -18.94 -16.82
N ALA A 406 4.45 -19.97 -17.44
CA ALA A 406 4.94 -20.52 -18.68
C ALA A 406 4.92 -19.46 -19.81
N GLN A 407 5.77 -19.65 -20.81
CA GLN A 407 5.78 -18.82 -22.01
C GLN A 407 4.39 -18.70 -22.64
N SER A 408 4.04 -17.50 -23.10
CA SER A 408 2.74 -17.26 -23.74
C SER A 408 2.64 -17.92 -25.12
N SER A 409 1.48 -18.51 -25.39
CA SER A 409 1.07 -19.11 -26.66
C SER A 409 0.41 -18.11 -27.62
N SER A 410 -0.08 -16.98 -27.10
CA SER A 410 -0.67 -15.90 -27.89
C SER A 410 -0.40 -14.53 -27.24
N ALA A 411 -0.65 -13.45 -27.98
CA ALA A 411 -0.45 -12.08 -27.51
C ALA A 411 -1.41 -11.68 -26.38
N THR A 412 -2.56 -12.36 -26.23
CA THR A 412 -3.63 -12.01 -25.29
C THR A 412 -3.95 -13.13 -24.30
N GLN A 413 -3.02 -14.08 -24.10
CA GLN A 413 -3.22 -15.19 -23.18
C GLN A 413 -3.41 -14.70 -21.73
N ASN A 414 -4.51 -15.10 -21.11
CA ASN A 414 -4.74 -14.90 -19.68
C ASN A 414 -4.02 -15.98 -18.86
N TYR A 415 -3.70 -15.65 -17.61
CA TYR A 415 -3.08 -16.56 -16.65
C TYR A 415 -3.87 -16.56 -15.35
N THR A 416 -4.10 -17.75 -14.80
CA THR A 416 -4.63 -17.96 -13.44
C THR A 416 -3.54 -18.65 -12.64
N LEU A 417 -3.17 -18.04 -11.51
CA LEU A 417 -2.01 -18.43 -10.72
C LEU A 417 -2.45 -18.75 -9.31
N ASP A 418 -2.16 -19.96 -8.86
CA ASP A 418 -2.34 -20.33 -7.46
C ASP A 418 -1.33 -19.56 -6.59
N VAL A 419 -1.86 -18.76 -5.68
CA VAL A 419 -1.10 -17.95 -4.71
C VAL A 419 -1.58 -18.23 -3.29
N THR A 420 -2.25 -19.36 -3.05
CA THR A 420 -2.86 -19.74 -1.77
C THR A 420 -1.89 -19.60 -0.60
N ASP A 421 -0.72 -20.21 -0.71
CA ASP A 421 0.32 -20.17 0.34
C ASP A 421 0.86 -18.75 0.58
N HIS A 422 0.95 -17.92 -0.47
CA HIS A 422 1.41 -16.53 -0.33
C HIS A 422 0.39 -15.67 0.40
N ILE A 423 -0.89 -15.81 0.07
CA ILE A 423 -1.96 -15.08 0.74
C ILE A 423 -2.07 -15.54 2.19
N GLN A 424 -1.99 -16.85 2.45
CA GLN A 424 -1.94 -17.41 3.81
C GLN A 424 -0.75 -16.81 4.59
N TYR A 425 0.44 -16.76 4.00
CA TYR A 425 1.60 -16.12 4.62
C TYR A 425 1.37 -14.63 4.94
N PHE A 426 0.73 -13.89 4.04
CA PHE A 426 0.47 -12.46 4.24
C PHE A 426 -0.54 -12.17 5.34
N ILE A 427 -1.57 -13.01 5.52
CA ILE A 427 -2.53 -12.83 6.63
C ILE A 427 -1.93 -13.23 7.98
N GLU A 428 -1.06 -14.24 8.02
CA GLU A 428 -0.33 -14.64 9.23
C GLU A 428 0.73 -13.60 9.61
N ASN A 429 1.22 -12.84 8.63
CA ASN A 429 2.29 -11.87 8.78
C ASN A 429 1.94 -10.52 8.11
N PRO A 430 0.91 -9.81 8.60
CA PRO A 430 0.38 -8.62 7.92
C PRO A 430 1.43 -7.51 7.74
N GLN A 431 2.40 -7.40 8.67
CA GLN A 431 3.52 -6.45 8.53
C GLN A 431 4.46 -6.74 7.34
N TYR A 432 4.38 -7.93 6.74
CA TYR A 432 5.18 -8.37 5.60
C TYR A 432 4.36 -8.53 4.31
N ASN A 433 3.10 -8.09 4.29
CA ASN A 433 2.30 -8.00 3.06
C ASN A 433 2.77 -6.83 2.18
N PHE A 434 3.78 -7.09 1.35
CA PHE A 434 4.28 -6.14 0.34
C PHE A 434 3.97 -6.57 -1.10
N GLY A 435 3.18 -7.63 -1.29
CA GLY A 435 2.71 -8.07 -2.59
C GLY A 435 3.78 -8.79 -3.42
N PHE A 436 3.68 -8.67 -4.73
CA PHE A 436 4.45 -9.43 -5.70
C PHE A 436 5.25 -8.55 -6.66
N LEU A 437 6.45 -9.01 -7.01
CA LEU A 437 7.25 -8.53 -8.14
C LEU A 437 7.07 -9.47 -9.33
N PHE A 438 6.72 -8.90 -10.48
CA PHE A 438 6.62 -9.60 -11.75
C PHE A 438 7.80 -9.29 -12.67
N ARG A 439 8.46 -10.35 -13.17
CA ARG A 439 9.59 -10.24 -14.08
C ARG A 439 9.82 -11.48 -14.93
N LEU A 440 10.59 -11.29 -16.01
CA LEU A 440 11.06 -12.39 -16.86
C LEU A 440 12.06 -13.25 -16.09
N ILE A 441 12.08 -14.55 -16.40
CA ILE A 441 13.12 -15.47 -15.93
C ILE A 441 14.45 -15.08 -16.58
N VAL A 442 14.49 -15.04 -17.90
CA VAL A 442 15.66 -14.65 -18.68
C VAL A 442 15.57 -13.17 -19.03
N GLN A 443 16.50 -12.35 -18.49
CA GLN A 443 16.47 -10.89 -18.64
C GLN A 443 17.42 -10.32 -19.71
N THR A 444 18.01 -11.19 -20.53
CA THR A 444 18.90 -10.79 -21.63
C THR A 444 18.22 -10.89 -22.99
N GLN A 445 16.92 -11.18 -23.01
CA GLN A 445 16.16 -11.56 -24.19
C GLN A 445 15.19 -10.45 -24.62
N HIS A 446 14.96 -10.29 -25.93
CA HIS A 446 13.91 -9.46 -26.54
C HIS A 446 12.56 -10.13 -26.39
N ALA A 447 12.04 -10.13 -25.17
CA ALA A 447 10.81 -10.82 -24.80
C ALA A 447 9.98 -9.94 -23.88
N ARG A 448 8.65 -10.06 -23.95
CA ARG A 448 7.76 -9.41 -22.98
C ARG A 448 6.52 -10.22 -22.67
N MET A 449 6.08 -10.09 -21.43
CA MET A 449 4.77 -10.53 -20.98
C MET A 449 4.05 -9.29 -20.42
N VAL A 450 2.90 -8.96 -21.00
CA VAL A 450 2.15 -7.72 -20.71
C VAL A 450 0.71 -8.08 -20.37
N PHE A 451 0.29 -7.65 -19.19
CA PHE A 451 -1.06 -7.73 -18.70
C PHE A 451 -1.67 -6.35 -18.53
N HIS A 452 -2.99 -6.29 -18.39
CA HIS A 452 -3.66 -5.09 -17.89
C HIS A 452 -3.33 -4.83 -16.42
N SER A 453 -3.28 -3.56 -16.03
CA SER A 453 -3.10 -3.09 -14.65
C SER A 453 -4.42 -2.67 -14.01
N SER A 454 -4.39 -2.23 -12.75
CA SER A 454 -5.55 -1.64 -12.05
C SER A 454 -6.07 -0.36 -12.71
N ASN A 455 -5.24 0.34 -13.49
CA ASN A 455 -5.63 1.51 -14.28
C ASN A 455 -6.37 1.18 -15.58
N ALA A 456 -6.49 -0.10 -15.96
CA ALA A 456 -7.20 -0.47 -17.19
C ALA A 456 -8.61 0.14 -17.22
N SER A 457 -8.94 0.79 -18.35
CA SER A 457 -10.22 1.48 -18.54
C SER A 457 -11.42 0.52 -18.50
N ASN A 458 -11.24 -0.70 -19.02
CA ASN A 458 -12.20 -1.78 -18.86
C ASN A 458 -11.95 -2.51 -17.53
N ALA A 459 -12.88 -2.36 -16.59
CA ALA A 459 -12.79 -2.96 -15.27
C ALA A 459 -12.67 -4.49 -15.31
N SER A 460 -13.32 -5.17 -16.27
CA SER A 460 -13.29 -6.63 -16.40
C SER A 460 -11.92 -7.19 -16.81
N LEU A 461 -11.00 -6.34 -17.27
CA LEU A 461 -9.64 -6.73 -17.65
C LEU A 461 -8.62 -6.43 -16.54
N ARG A 462 -9.01 -5.83 -15.42
CA ARG A 462 -8.08 -5.55 -14.31
C ARG A 462 -7.69 -6.84 -13.61
N PRO A 463 -6.45 -6.96 -13.09
CA PRO A 463 -6.05 -8.07 -12.25
C PRO A 463 -7.05 -8.33 -11.14
N LYS A 464 -7.35 -9.60 -10.87
CA LYS A 464 -8.23 -10.00 -9.76
C LYS A 464 -7.58 -11.05 -8.88
N LEU A 465 -7.83 -10.96 -7.58
CA LEU A 465 -7.49 -11.97 -6.59
C LEU A 465 -8.78 -12.61 -6.11
N GLU A 466 -8.97 -13.87 -6.48
CA GLU A 466 -10.09 -14.70 -6.05
C GLU A 466 -9.65 -15.46 -4.79
N LEU A 467 -10.49 -15.44 -3.76
CA LEU A 467 -10.24 -16.02 -2.45
C LEU A 467 -11.43 -16.88 -2.04
N LYS A 468 -11.14 -18.05 -1.50
CA LYS A 468 -12.09 -18.84 -0.71
C LYS A 468 -11.57 -18.91 0.72
N ILE A 469 -12.28 -18.28 1.64
CA ILE A 469 -11.83 -18.11 3.02
C ILE A 469 -12.76 -18.81 4.00
N LEU A 470 -12.22 -19.26 5.13
CA LEU A 470 -12.97 -19.74 6.28
C LEU A 470 -12.41 -19.07 7.54
N LEU A 471 -13.27 -18.60 8.44
CA LEU A 471 -12.81 -18.14 9.75
C LEU A 471 -13.02 -19.25 10.79
N PRO A 472 -12.01 -19.57 11.60
CA PRO A 472 -12.22 -20.43 12.75
C PRO A 472 -13.01 -19.65 13.82
N PRO A 473 -13.89 -20.32 14.57
CA PRO A 473 -14.69 -19.67 15.60
C PRO A 473 -13.82 -19.07 16.71
N THR A 474 -14.10 -17.82 17.06
CA THR A 474 -13.26 -16.99 17.96
C THR A 474 -13.48 -17.26 19.46
N SER A 475 -14.55 -17.95 19.85
CA SER A 475 -14.87 -18.24 21.26
C SER A 475 -15.30 -19.69 21.49
N ILE A 476 -14.44 -20.47 22.17
CA ILE A 476 -14.66 -21.88 22.51
C ILE A 476 -15.77 -22.05 23.59
N THR A 477 -16.18 -20.97 24.26
CA THR A 477 -17.15 -21.00 25.37
C THR A 477 -18.62 -20.98 24.94
N SER A 478 -18.98 -20.59 23.71
CA SER A 478 -20.38 -20.59 23.25
C SER A 478 -20.79 -21.87 22.50
N LEU A 479 -19.84 -22.57 21.88
CA LEU A 479 -20.09 -23.78 21.07
C LEU A 479 -20.55 -25.00 21.90
N ALA A 480 -20.24 -25.06 23.20
CA ALA A 480 -20.56 -26.21 24.06
C ALA A 480 -22.06 -26.37 24.41
N THR A 481 -22.94 -25.47 23.95
CA THR A 481 -24.38 -25.47 24.32
C THR A 481 -25.35 -25.67 23.16
N ALA A 482 -24.93 -25.57 21.90
CA ALA A 482 -25.82 -25.74 20.75
C ALA A 482 -25.89 -27.21 20.29
N TYR A 483 -27.10 -27.75 20.15
CA TYR A 483 -27.31 -29.08 19.57
C TYR A 483 -27.18 -29.01 18.05
N THR A 484 -26.39 -29.91 17.46
CA THR A 484 -26.25 -29.99 15.99
C THR A 484 -27.24 -30.99 15.39
N CYS A 485 -27.95 -30.64 14.30
CA CYS A 485 -28.86 -31.58 13.65
C CYS A 485 -28.12 -32.64 12.82
N LEU A 486 -28.51 -33.91 12.94
CA LEU A 486 -28.01 -34.97 12.05
C LEU A 486 -28.54 -34.79 10.62
N LYS A 487 -27.76 -35.22 9.62
CA LYS A 487 -28.05 -35.06 8.18
C LYS A 487 -28.10 -36.42 7.47
N GLU A 488 -28.73 -36.51 6.29
CA GLU A 488 -28.77 -37.75 5.49
C GLU A 488 -27.43 -38.09 4.82
N LYS A 489 -26.63 -37.06 4.54
CA LYS A 489 -25.32 -37.16 3.90
C LYS A 489 -24.36 -36.17 4.55
N HIS A 490 -23.07 -36.43 4.43
CA HIS A 490 -22.05 -35.43 4.78
C HIS A 490 -22.05 -34.33 3.72
N ASP A 491 -22.15 -33.08 4.14
CA ASP A 491 -22.14 -31.90 3.27
C ASP A 491 -20.83 -31.10 3.37
N GLY A 492 -19.77 -31.71 3.92
CA GLY A 492 -18.46 -31.10 4.11
C GLY A 492 -18.32 -30.32 5.42
N GLY A 493 -19.44 -29.86 6.01
CA GLY A 493 -19.45 -29.19 7.31
C GLY A 493 -19.17 -30.14 8.48
N TYR A 494 -18.80 -29.57 9.63
CA TYR A 494 -18.58 -30.30 10.89
C TYR A 494 -19.00 -29.46 12.11
N CYS A 495 -19.32 -30.10 13.24
CA CYS A 495 -19.46 -29.42 14.51
C CYS A 495 -18.21 -29.57 15.39
N LEU A 496 -17.98 -28.62 16.28
CA LEU A 496 -16.91 -28.69 17.28
C LEU A 496 -17.44 -29.36 18.55
N VAL A 497 -16.70 -30.34 19.05
CA VAL A 497 -16.96 -30.95 20.37
C VAL A 497 -15.90 -30.46 21.33
N SER A 498 -16.26 -29.41 22.09
CA SER A 498 -15.46 -28.85 23.16
C SER A 498 -15.91 -29.44 24.50
N GLY A 499 -15.02 -30.21 25.15
CA GLY A 499 -15.37 -31.04 26.30
C GLY A 499 -15.91 -32.42 25.88
N ASN A 500 -15.96 -33.35 26.82
CA ASN A 500 -16.26 -34.75 26.54
C ASN A 500 -17.75 -35.02 26.26
N GLU A 501 -18.51 -34.09 25.69
CA GLU A 501 -19.94 -34.26 25.39
C GLU A 501 -20.26 -33.83 23.95
N LEU A 502 -20.69 -34.76 23.10
CA LEU A 502 -21.20 -34.48 21.76
C LEU A 502 -22.73 -34.29 21.81
N LYS A 503 -23.21 -33.09 21.46
CA LYS A 503 -24.63 -32.71 21.54
C LYS A 503 -25.27 -32.61 20.17
N PHE A 504 -26.32 -33.39 19.91
CA PHE A 504 -27.01 -33.38 18.62
C PHE A 504 -28.53 -33.54 18.72
N THR A 505 -29.23 -32.97 17.74
CA THR A 505 -30.67 -33.14 17.56
C THR A 505 -30.99 -34.13 16.46
N TYR A 506 -32.09 -34.83 16.67
CA TYR A 506 -32.61 -35.85 15.78
C TYR A 506 -34.06 -35.52 15.40
N ASN A 507 -34.24 -34.74 14.33
CA ASN A 507 -35.56 -34.39 13.82
C ASN A 507 -36.06 -35.47 12.86
N GLU A 508 -36.73 -36.49 13.38
CA GLU A 508 -37.44 -37.46 12.57
C GLU A 508 -38.88 -37.67 13.06
N GLU A 509 -39.72 -38.07 12.12
CA GLU A 509 -41.12 -38.47 12.35
C GLU A 509 -41.21 -39.79 13.17
N TYR A 510 -40.11 -40.55 13.26
CA TYR A 510 -40.00 -41.83 13.96
C TYR A 510 -38.86 -41.79 15.01
N PRO A 511 -39.10 -42.30 16.23
CA PRO A 511 -38.09 -42.35 17.29
C PRO A 511 -36.99 -43.41 17.02
N LEU A 512 -35.89 -43.32 17.78
CA LEU A 512 -34.80 -44.31 17.80
C LEU A 512 -35.29 -45.69 18.28
N ALA A 513 -34.54 -46.74 17.95
CA ALA A 513 -34.89 -48.15 18.19
C ALA A 513 -35.38 -48.53 19.60
N SER A 514 -36.70 -48.75 19.69
CA SER A 514 -37.55 -49.51 20.61
C SER A 514 -37.46 -49.23 22.13
N GLU A 515 -38.42 -49.83 22.86
CA GLU A 515 -38.93 -49.55 24.22
C GLU A 515 -37.90 -49.33 25.37
N ASN A 516 -36.60 -49.45 25.12
CA ASN A 516 -35.52 -49.40 26.12
C ASN A 516 -34.62 -48.14 26.08
N ASN A 517 -34.96 -47.10 25.30
CA ASN A 517 -34.18 -45.84 25.21
C ASN A 517 -32.71 -46.01 24.75
N VAL A 518 -32.44 -46.92 23.80
CA VAL A 518 -31.07 -47.20 23.35
C VAL A 518 -30.77 -46.46 22.04
N LEU A 519 -29.67 -45.71 21.99
CA LEU A 519 -29.16 -45.10 20.77
C LEU A 519 -28.29 -46.11 20.01
N CYS A 520 -28.72 -46.52 18.81
CA CYS A 520 -27.87 -47.29 17.89
C CYS A 520 -26.96 -46.33 17.11
N TYR A 521 -25.66 -46.38 17.35
CA TYR A 521 -24.71 -45.49 16.70
C TYR A 521 -23.31 -46.08 16.52
N LYS A 522 -22.52 -45.45 15.64
CA LYS A 522 -21.08 -45.67 15.48
C LYS A 522 -20.35 -44.33 15.42
N ILE A 523 -19.20 -44.25 16.06
CA ILE A 523 -18.20 -43.21 15.82
C ILE A 523 -17.06 -43.83 15.05
N ILE A 524 -16.69 -43.19 13.94
CA ILE A 524 -15.71 -43.67 12.99
C ILE A 524 -14.61 -42.61 12.83
N ASP A 525 -13.34 -43.02 12.79
CA ASP A 525 -12.21 -42.13 12.51
C ASP A 525 -12.02 -41.86 11.00
N GLU A 526 -11.06 -41.01 10.65
CA GLU A 526 -10.76 -40.69 9.24
C GLU A 526 -10.26 -41.88 8.43
N ASN A 527 -9.72 -42.91 9.08
CA ASN A 527 -9.28 -44.16 8.47
C ASN A 527 -10.41 -45.20 8.35
N ARG A 528 -11.66 -44.79 8.61
CA ARG A 528 -12.86 -45.63 8.60
C ARG A 528 -12.86 -46.75 9.65
N GLN A 529 -12.09 -46.62 10.72
CA GLN A 529 -12.12 -47.54 11.85
C GLN A 529 -13.20 -47.12 12.86
N ILE A 530 -13.96 -48.09 13.37
CA ILE A 530 -14.96 -47.84 14.42
C ILE A 530 -14.21 -47.65 15.74
N VAL A 531 -14.33 -46.46 16.32
CA VAL A 531 -13.69 -46.07 17.59
C VAL A 531 -14.67 -46.07 18.77
N ALA A 532 -15.98 -46.04 18.49
CA ALA A 532 -17.03 -46.25 19.48
C ALA A 532 -18.32 -46.74 18.80
N GLY A 533 -19.21 -47.38 19.55
CA GLY A 533 -20.56 -47.65 19.06
C GLY A 533 -21.37 -48.58 19.93
N VAL A 534 -22.67 -48.54 19.73
CA VAL A 534 -23.67 -49.39 20.40
C VAL A 534 -24.63 -49.89 19.32
N ASP A 535 -24.93 -51.19 19.34
CA ASP A 535 -25.87 -51.78 18.38
C ASP A 535 -27.34 -51.65 18.84
N LYS A 536 -28.26 -52.09 17.97
CA LYS A 536 -29.71 -52.07 18.24
C LYS A 536 -30.16 -52.92 19.43
N ASN A 537 -29.31 -53.81 19.94
CA ASN A 537 -29.57 -54.65 21.11
C ASN A 537 -28.91 -54.09 22.39
N ALA A 538 -28.43 -52.84 22.35
CA ALA A 538 -27.65 -52.20 23.41
C ALA A 538 -26.27 -52.86 23.67
N GLN A 539 -25.77 -53.66 22.73
CA GLN A 539 -24.43 -54.23 22.86
C GLN A 539 -23.37 -53.20 22.44
N VAL A 540 -22.41 -52.99 23.33
CA VAL A 540 -21.25 -52.14 23.08
C VAL A 540 -20.35 -52.77 22.03
N LEU A 541 -20.07 -52.04 20.95
CA LEU A 541 -19.21 -52.49 19.85
C LEU A 541 -17.71 -52.33 20.18
N ILE A 542 -17.35 -51.30 20.96
CA ILE A 542 -15.97 -50.99 21.39
C ILE A 542 -15.97 -50.66 22.88
N SER A 543 -15.07 -51.27 23.66
CA SER A 543 -14.94 -51.02 25.10
C SER A 543 -14.81 -49.52 25.40
N GLY A 544 -15.58 -49.02 26.38
CA GLY A 544 -15.65 -47.60 26.72
C GLY A 544 -16.72 -46.80 25.97
N SER A 545 -17.47 -47.42 25.05
CA SER A 545 -18.58 -46.74 24.37
C SER A 545 -19.73 -46.39 25.35
N PRO A 546 -20.23 -45.14 25.35
CA PRO A 546 -21.34 -44.75 26.21
C PRO A 546 -22.65 -45.46 25.85
N VAL A 547 -23.26 -46.11 26.85
CA VAL A 547 -24.55 -46.82 26.72
C VAL A 547 -25.74 -45.97 27.22
N ILE A 548 -25.46 -44.93 28.03
CA ILE A 548 -26.49 -44.03 28.58
C ILE A 548 -26.35 -42.65 27.95
N VAL A 549 -27.36 -42.31 27.17
CA VAL A 549 -27.46 -41.07 26.41
C VAL A 549 -28.34 -40.13 27.20
N LYS A 550 -27.84 -38.98 27.67
CA LYS A 550 -28.73 -37.98 28.29
C LYS A 550 -29.68 -37.50 27.20
N LYS A 551 -30.97 -37.79 27.36
CA LYS A 551 -32.03 -37.40 26.42
C LYS A 551 -32.85 -36.27 27.04
N TYR A 552 -32.99 -35.18 26.30
CA TYR A 552 -33.87 -34.07 26.68
C TYR A 552 -35.03 -33.99 25.70
N GLY A 553 -36.25 -34.16 26.18
CA GLY A 553 -37.43 -34.22 25.29
C GLY A 553 -37.36 -35.40 24.30
N ILE A 554 -37.89 -35.22 23.09
CA ILE A 554 -38.00 -36.31 22.10
C ILE A 554 -36.78 -36.47 21.20
N ASN A 555 -35.99 -35.41 21.00
CA ASN A 555 -35.03 -35.32 19.91
C ASN A 555 -33.64 -34.75 20.28
N LYS A 556 -33.34 -34.41 21.54
CA LYS A 556 -32.03 -33.88 21.93
C LYS A 556 -31.22 -34.92 22.69
N ILE A 557 -29.96 -35.09 22.27
CA ILE A 557 -29.07 -36.14 22.74
C ILE A 557 -27.69 -35.58 23.10
N ASP A 558 -27.18 -35.93 24.28
CA ASP A 558 -25.78 -35.74 24.65
C ASP A 558 -25.08 -37.10 24.75
N LEU A 559 -23.97 -37.25 24.04
CA LEU A 559 -23.13 -38.44 24.05
C LEU A 559 -21.83 -38.15 24.81
N ASP A 560 -21.60 -38.86 25.91
CA ASP A 560 -20.40 -38.71 26.74
C ASP A 560 -19.21 -39.43 26.12
N LEU A 561 -18.21 -38.67 25.68
CA LEU A 561 -17.00 -39.13 25.04
C LEU A 561 -15.84 -39.36 26.03
N THR A 562 -16.04 -39.18 27.34
CA THR A 562 -14.96 -39.13 28.35
C THR A 562 -14.07 -40.36 28.35
N TYR A 563 -14.64 -41.53 28.06
CA TYR A 563 -13.93 -42.81 28.11
C TYR A 563 -13.45 -43.28 26.74
N LEU A 564 -13.56 -42.44 25.71
CA LEU A 564 -13.09 -42.75 24.36
C LEU A 564 -11.66 -42.23 24.16
N SER A 565 -10.82 -43.05 23.53
CA SER A 565 -9.45 -42.67 23.16
C SER A 565 -9.43 -41.82 21.88
N LEU A 566 -10.09 -40.66 21.91
CA LEU A 566 -10.12 -39.72 20.78
C LEU A 566 -8.93 -38.74 20.87
N SER A 567 -8.30 -38.48 19.73
CA SER A 567 -7.18 -37.55 19.60
C SER A 567 -7.70 -36.13 19.42
N SER A 568 -7.20 -35.19 20.24
CA SER A 568 -7.49 -33.76 20.09
C SER A 568 -7.07 -33.25 18.72
N GLY A 569 -7.93 -32.45 18.09
CA GLY A 569 -7.73 -31.86 16.76
C GLY A 569 -8.21 -32.73 15.60
N ASN A 570 -8.50 -34.01 15.82
CA ASN A 570 -8.91 -34.93 14.75
C ASN A 570 -10.41 -34.85 14.44
N TYR A 571 -10.77 -35.20 13.20
CA TYR A 571 -12.15 -35.35 12.78
C TYR A 571 -12.67 -36.77 13.01
N TYR A 572 -13.96 -36.86 13.32
CA TYR A 572 -14.69 -38.09 13.55
C TYR A 572 -16.07 -38.01 12.89
N PHE A 573 -16.64 -39.18 12.60
CA PHE A 573 -17.94 -39.32 11.96
C PHE A 573 -18.88 -40.10 12.88
N LEU A 574 -19.97 -39.46 13.29
CA LEU A 574 -21.09 -40.10 13.97
C LEU A 574 -22.08 -40.60 12.92
N GLU A 575 -22.44 -41.87 13.00
CA GLU A 575 -23.54 -42.50 12.27
C GLU A 575 -24.58 -43.00 13.26
N VAL A 576 -25.83 -42.57 13.13
CA VAL A 576 -26.97 -42.98 13.97
C VAL A 576 -27.99 -43.69 13.10
N VAL A 577 -28.52 -44.81 13.59
CA VAL A 577 -29.49 -45.64 12.85
C VAL A 577 -30.82 -45.72 13.61
N ASN A 578 -31.93 -45.54 12.88
CA ASN A 578 -33.28 -45.52 13.43
C ASN A 578 -34.00 -46.89 13.33
N GLU A 579 -35.25 -46.97 13.79
CA GLU A 579 -36.07 -48.20 13.74
C GLU A 579 -36.31 -48.74 12.33
N LYS A 580 -36.32 -47.87 11.33
CA LYS A 580 -36.50 -48.21 9.92
C LYS A 580 -35.19 -48.54 9.20
N ASN A 581 -34.07 -48.64 9.94
CA ASN A 581 -32.71 -48.78 9.42
C ASN A 581 -32.25 -47.62 8.53
N GLU A 582 -32.83 -46.43 8.69
CA GLU A 582 -32.36 -45.21 8.05
C GLU A 582 -31.18 -44.65 8.84
N MET A 583 -30.14 -44.19 8.13
CA MET A 583 -28.90 -43.71 8.73
C MET A 583 -28.83 -42.18 8.60
N LYS A 584 -28.57 -41.51 9.71
CA LYS A 584 -28.19 -40.09 9.74
C LYS A 584 -26.76 -39.94 10.22
N LYS A 585 -26.11 -38.86 9.77
CA LYS A 585 -24.68 -38.66 9.89
C LYS A 585 -24.35 -37.27 10.43
N LEU A 586 -23.21 -37.17 11.11
CA LEU A 586 -22.62 -35.93 11.57
C LEU A 586 -21.09 -36.06 11.54
N LYS A 587 -20.39 -35.07 11.00
CA LYS A 587 -18.94 -34.93 11.14
C LYS A 587 -18.68 -34.00 12.32
N PHE A 588 -17.72 -34.33 13.18
CA PHE A 588 -17.31 -33.46 14.27
C PHE A 588 -15.78 -33.44 14.43
N LYS A 589 -15.25 -32.36 14.99
CA LYS A 589 -13.83 -32.24 15.36
C LYS A 589 -13.72 -32.25 16.88
N TYR A 590 -12.88 -33.13 17.41
CA TYR A 590 -12.76 -33.33 18.86
C TYR A 590 -11.68 -32.41 19.45
N LEU A 591 -12.04 -31.58 20.42
CA LEU A 591 -11.15 -30.65 21.12
C LEU A 591 -11.43 -30.72 22.63
N PRO A 592 -10.85 -31.68 23.37
CA PRO A 592 -11.06 -31.78 24.81
C PRO A 592 -10.51 -30.54 25.54
N LEU A 593 -11.19 -30.16 26.62
CA LEU A 593 -10.81 -29.04 27.49
C LEU A 593 -9.55 -29.35 28.32
#